data_AF-A0A6A5ZF85-F1
#
_entry.id   AF-A0A6A5ZF85-F1
#
_cell.length_a   1.000
_cell.length_b   1.000
_cell.length_c   1.000
_cell.angle_alpha   90.00
_cell.angle_beta   90.00
_cell.angle_gamma   90.00
#
_symmetry.space_group_name_H-M   'P 1'
#
loop_
_entity.id
_entity.type
_entity.pdbx_description
1 polymer ?
#
loop_
_entity_poly.entity_id
_entity_poly.type
_entity_poly.pdbx_seq_one_letter_code
_entity_poly.pdbx_strand_id
1 'polypeptide(L)'
;MELAQVLSILRQAHLAMDKKLRSRHLLPGITAVSHQSHRNCQYPTRLSCGLTCRLLRYLNLCLRQILHPSNGVHRYDLLADDAVNNIQRHNLGFDEGAFSRRQSPVRDTESIDPQLETTNPAAASIDSTAEPWNSAVRLHLTDDELPLFQHFIDVLGPVMDLFDPLRHFTMLIPRIAVHNLGVLKSLLAVAARHMALHAEKYSTLPVMNVQTLGSALSGTSAEIGGHNPLARLAVQYYYETLHYLSQNLLYPSYNKSGEIIATAILISTYEMFDAGGSYSNGDWERHLHGIFWIQRAQNNNGESADGLRRAAWWAWLRQDIWVAFRESRRTLTIWRPTKRLMALTPDELALRIVYIAARCVDFAANEKHYDMNIRIEQGDKLLQALEDWHRALPPTFQPIYAQRPSEVGIFSPIWIHPPSYAAAIQTFHFARIVTLINQPSMGGMNEFRHRQRYLDESVDTICGIAVMHQAKDLLSSFVDVMSVYAAGLCVQNPARQRAVLSLLEKCLNVSKFPPKTLLDDLTKYWRGES
;
A
#
# COMPACT_ATOMS: atom_id res chain seq x y z
N MET A 1 24.83 -16.10 16.31
CA MET A 1 24.77 -15.45 17.63
C MET A 1 23.51 -15.95 18.31
N GLU A 2 23.65 -16.77 19.35
CA GLU A 2 22.55 -17.56 19.90
C GLU A 2 21.45 -16.67 20.51
N LEU A 3 20.20 -17.00 20.23
CA LEU A 3 18.98 -16.32 20.69
C LEU A 3 19.01 -16.02 22.22
N ALA A 4 19.67 -16.90 22.98
CA ALA A 4 19.85 -16.78 24.43
C ALA A 4 20.70 -15.58 24.86
N GLN A 5 21.74 -15.22 24.09
CA GLN A 5 22.60 -14.07 24.40
C GLN A 5 21.86 -12.74 24.18
N VAL A 6 21.03 -12.66 23.13
CA VAL A 6 20.20 -11.48 22.84
C VAL A 6 19.11 -11.31 23.92
N LEU A 7 18.49 -12.40 24.35
CA LEU A 7 17.48 -12.38 25.42
C LEU A 7 18.07 -11.99 26.78
N SER A 8 19.31 -12.39 27.07
CA SER A 8 20.03 -12.00 28.29
C SER A 8 20.31 -10.49 28.34
N ILE A 9 20.81 -9.92 27.24
CA ILE A 9 21.12 -8.49 27.12
C ILE A 9 19.85 -7.63 27.24
N LEU A 10 18.75 -8.05 26.61
CA LEU A 10 17.45 -7.34 26.69
C LEU A 10 16.84 -7.41 28.10
N ARG A 11 17.03 -8.51 28.82
CA ARG A 11 16.57 -8.67 30.20
C ARG A 11 17.36 -7.80 31.19
N GLN A 12 18.67 -7.67 30.98
CA GLN A 12 19.53 -6.79 31.77
C GLN A 12 19.24 -5.31 31.53
N ALA A 13 18.96 -4.91 30.28
CA ALA A 13 18.55 -3.55 29.94
C ALA A 13 17.20 -3.16 30.57
N HIS A 14 16.24 -4.10 30.62
CA HIS A 14 14.94 -3.90 31.27
C HIS A 14 15.07 -3.70 32.80
N LEU A 15 15.90 -4.52 33.46
CA LEU A 15 16.18 -4.40 34.89
C LEU A 15 16.92 -3.10 35.26
N ALA A 16 17.83 -2.63 34.39
CA ALA A 16 18.54 -1.37 34.58
C ALA A 16 17.61 -0.15 34.46
N MET A 17 16.62 -0.19 33.54
CA MET A 17 15.60 0.85 33.42
C MET A 17 14.62 0.87 34.59
N ASP A 18 14.21 -0.30 35.09
CA ASP A 18 13.28 -0.39 36.23
C ASP A 18 13.93 0.10 37.55
N LYS A 19 15.23 -0.15 37.75
CA LYS A 19 15.99 0.42 38.88
C LYS A 19 16.09 1.95 38.82
N LYS A 20 16.25 2.54 37.63
CA LYS A 20 16.37 3.99 37.40
C LYS A 20 15.04 4.73 37.55
N LEU A 21 13.92 4.04 37.35
CA LEU A 21 12.56 4.53 37.59
C LEU A 21 12.20 4.52 39.09
N ARG A 22 12.58 3.46 39.82
CA ARG A 22 12.34 3.37 41.27
C ARG A 22 13.17 4.35 42.11
N SER A 23 14.33 4.78 41.62
CA SER A 23 15.18 5.76 42.32
C SER A 23 14.70 7.21 42.23
N ARG A 24 13.64 7.51 41.46
CA ARG A 24 13.09 8.88 41.30
C ARG A 24 11.93 9.22 42.25
N HIS A 25 11.54 8.31 43.16
CA HIS A 25 10.52 8.55 44.16
C HIS A 25 11.05 8.29 45.59
N LEU A 26 11.89 9.18 46.12
CA LEU A 26 12.23 9.23 47.55
C LEU A 26 12.40 10.69 48.02
N LEU A 27 11.33 11.18 48.69
CA LEU A 27 11.25 12.15 49.82
C LEU A 27 11.46 13.68 49.60
N PRO A 28 10.98 14.57 50.52
CA PRO A 28 9.72 14.56 51.31
C PRO A 28 9.03 15.95 51.46
N GLY A 29 7.78 16.00 51.95
CA GLY A 29 7.30 17.17 52.70
C GLY A 29 5.80 17.51 52.64
N ILE A 30 5.19 17.52 53.83
CA ILE A 30 3.99 18.26 54.27
C ILE A 30 2.64 17.51 54.26
N THR A 31 2.11 17.50 55.49
CA THR A 31 0.94 16.87 56.09
C THR A 31 -0.42 17.47 55.71
N ALA A 32 -1.42 16.60 55.68
CA ALA A 32 -2.87 16.75 55.91
C ALA A 32 -3.49 18.16 56.03
N VAL A 33 -4.52 18.45 55.20
CA VAL A 33 -5.82 19.04 55.59
C VAL A 33 -6.92 18.60 54.59
N SER A 34 -8.11 18.40 55.15
CA SER A 34 -9.41 17.94 54.65
C SER A 34 -10.19 18.85 53.68
N HIS A 35 -11.13 18.23 52.96
CA HIS A 35 -12.44 18.68 52.45
C HIS A 35 -12.62 20.03 51.71
N GLN A 36 -13.30 19.91 50.55
CA GLN A 36 -14.09 20.91 49.81
C GLN A 36 -13.36 22.11 49.19
N SER A 37 -13.32 22.16 47.86
CA SER A 37 -13.97 23.21 47.06
C SER A 37 -13.56 23.15 45.57
N HIS A 38 -14.51 23.58 44.74
CA HIS A 38 -14.40 23.76 43.31
C HIS A 38 -13.42 24.90 42.93
N ARG A 39 -12.82 24.74 41.73
CA ARG A 39 -12.18 25.72 40.82
C ARG A 39 -10.67 25.98 40.95
N ASN A 40 -10.06 25.91 39.77
CA ASN A 40 -8.80 26.50 39.31
C ASN A 40 -7.47 25.89 39.79
N CYS A 41 -6.88 25.05 38.93
CA CYS A 41 -5.44 25.04 38.72
C CYS A 41 -5.12 24.77 37.24
N GLN A 42 -4.55 25.79 36.59
CA GLN A 42 -3.94 25.78 35.27
C GLN A 42 -2.46 25.35 35.41
N TYR A 43 -2.03 24.35 34.64
CA TYR A 43 -0.81 24.26 33.82
C TYR A 43 -0.43 22.77 33.56
N PRO A 44 0.12 22.43 32.36
CA PRO A 44 0.01 21.10 31.79
C PRO A 44 1.30 20.27 31.93
N THR A 45 1.18 19.06 32.49
CA THR A 45 2.21 18.01 32.35
C THR A 45 1.52 16.65 32.12
N ARG A 46 0.83 16.50 30.98
CA ARG A 46 0.24 15.21 30.56
C ARG A 46 0.92 14.55 29.35
N LEU A 47 1.83 15.23 28.64
CA LEU A 47 2.46 14.64 27.45
C LEU A 47 3.58 13.62 27.75
N SER A 48 4.40 13.81 28.80
CA SER A 48 5.57 12.93 28.99
C SER A 48 5.26 11.58 29.62
N CYS A 49 4.19 11.47 30.42
CA CYS A 49 3.75 10.21 31.04
C CYS A 49 2.93 9.34 30.05
N GLY A 50 2.23 9.97 29.09
CA GLY A 50 1.49 9.27 28.04
C GLY A 50 2.39 8.57 27.02
N LEU A 51 3.47 9.23 26.57
CA LEU A 51 4.40 8.66 25.60
C LEU A 51 5.23 7.49 26.17
N THR A 52 5.66 7.57 27.45
CA THR A 52 6.44 6.50 28.08
C THR A 52 5.60 5.26 28.39
N CYS A 53 4.33 5.43 28.83
CA CYS A 53 3.39 4.31 28.97
C CYS A 53 2.98 3.68 27.63
N ARG A 54 2.84 4.48 26.56
CA ARG A 54 2.56 3.98 25.20
C ARG A 54 3.74 3.22 24.61
N LEU A 55 4.97 3.72 24.77
CA LEU A 55 6.18 3.01 24.37
C LEU A 55 6.39 1.69 25.15
N LEU A 56 6.12 1.67 26.46
CA LEU A 56 6.26 0.46 27.28
C LEU A 56 5.19 -0.61 26.97
N ARG A 57 3.97 -0.20 26.61
CA ARG A 57 2.94 -1.12 26.09
C ARG A 57 3.31 -1.63 24.70
N TYR A 58 3.79 -0.75 23.82
CA TYR A 58 4.22 -1.09 22.47
C TYR A 58 5.43 -2.03 22.45
N LEU A 59 6.43 -1.81 23.30
CA LEU A 59 7.59 -2.70 23.46
C LEU A 59 7.20 -4.06 24.06
N ASN A 60 6.25 -4.11 25.00
CA ASN A 60 5.68 -5.37 25.50
C ASN A 60 4.88 -6.12 24.43
N LEU A 61 4.18 -5.40 23.55
CA LEU A 61 3.45 -5.95 22.40
C LEU A 61 4.40 -6.51 21.34
N CYS A 62 5.49 -5.81 21.01
CA CYS A 62 6.55 -6.32 20.13
C CYS A 62 7.28 -7.54 20.74
N LEU A 63 7.49 -7.58 22.06
CA LEU A 63 8.05 -8.75 22.75
C LEU A 63 7.10 -9.96 22.72
N ARG A 64 5.78 -9.75 22.74
CA ARG A 64 4.77 -10.81 22.59
C ARG A 64 4.64 -11.31 21.14
N GLN A 65 4.88 -10.47 20.14
CA GLN A 65 4.93 -10.86 18.72
C GLN A 65 6.07 -11.83 18.40
N ILE A 66 7.18 -11.80 19.15
CA ILE A 66 8.33 -12.70 18.96
C ILE A 66 8.08 -14.09 19.58
N LEU A 67 7.21 -14.18 20.60
CA LEU A 67 7.07 -15.38 21.44
C LEU A 67 5.89 -16.31 21.07
N HIS A 68 4.90 -15.88 20.27
CA HIS A 68 3.73 -16.72 19.96
C HIS A 68 3.26 -16.60 18.49
N PRO A 69 3.56 -17.58 17.62
CA PRO A 69 3.22 -17.53 16.19
C PRO A 69 1.74 -17.81 15.83
N SER A 70 0.85 -18.02 16.80
CA SER A 70 -0.40 -18.76 16.55
C SER A 70 -1.69 -18.08 17.05
N ASN A 71 -1.81 -16.75 17.06
CA ASN A 71 -3.07 -16.07 17.42
C ASN A 71 -3.48 -15.01 16.39
N GLY A 72 -4.48 -15.33 15.56
CA GLY A 72 -5.11 -14.38 14.62
C GLY A 72 -5.72 -13.15 15.30
N VAL A 73 -6.03 -13.24 16.60
CA VAL A 73 -6.66 -12.20 17.44
C VAL A 73 -5.84 -10.90 17.56
N HIS A 74 -4.52 -10.92 17.35
CA HIS A 74 -3.69 -9.70 17.45
C HIS A 74 -3.61 -8.87 16.16
N ARG A 75 -4.12 -9.36 15.03
CA ARG A 75 -4.22 -8.57 13.78
C ARG A 75 -5.34 -7.51 13.85
N TYR A 76 -6.30 -7.70 14.76
CA TYR A 76 -7.50 -6.88 14.96
C TYR A 76 -7.21 -5.55 15.64
N ASP A 77 -6.31 -5.55 16.64
CA ASP A 77 -6.00 -4.34 17.40
C ASP A 77 -5.37 -3.25 16.51
N LEU A 78 -4.55 -3.63 15.52
CA LEU A 78 -3.87 -2.69 14.63
C LEU A 78 -4.82 -2.03 13.60
N LEU A 79 -5.70 -2.81 12.97
CA LEU A 79 -6.70 -2.27 12.03
C LEU A 79 -7.78 -1.45 12.74
N ALA A 80 -8.17 -1.85 13.95
CA ALA A 80 -9.09 -1.08 14.80
C ALA A 80 -8.46 0.22 15.32
N ASP A 81 -7.20 0.19 15.73
CA ASP A 81 -6.46 1.39 16.13
C ASP A 81 -6.28 2.37 14.94
N ASP A 82 -6.03 1.86 13.72
CA ASP A 82 -5.95 2.67 12.51
C ASP A 82 -7.30 3.27 12.09
N ALA A 83 -8.41 2.54 12.31
CA ALA A 83 -9.76 3.07 12.16
C ALA A 83 -9.99 4.25 13.12
N VAL A 84 -9.68 4.07 14.41
CA VAL A 84 -9.86 5.10 15.45
C VAL A 84 -8.98 6.32 15.18
N ASN A 85 -7.72 6.13 14.77
CA ASN A 85 -6.82 7.23 14.40
C ASN A 85 -7.34 8.04 13.21
N ASN A 86 -7.95 7.40 12.21
CA ASN A 86 -8.56 8.10 11.09
C ASN A 86 -9.81 8.90 11.49
N ILE A 87 -10.63 8.39 12.43
CA ILE A 87 -11.87 9.08 12.88
C ILE A 87 -11.49 10.40 13.53
N GLN A 88 -10.43 10.37 14.33
CA GLN A 88 -9.89 11.54 15.00
C GLN A 88 -9.23 12.52 14.02
N ARG A 89 -8.50 12.04 12.99
CA ARG A 89 -7.91 12.91 11.95
C ARG A 89 -8.95 13.68 11.14
N HIS A 90 -10.14 13.12 10.93
CA HIS A 90 -11.17 13.69 10.07
C HIS A 90 -12.37 14.30 10.82
N ASN A 91 -12.34 14.36 12.17
CA ASN A 91 -13.38 14.97 13.02
C ASN A 91 -14.82 14.51 12.76
N LEU A 92 -15.03 13.21 12.57
CA LEU A 92 -16.31 12.70 12.05
C LEU A 92 -17.38 12.38 13.10
N GLY A 93 -17.13 12.62 14.39
CA GLY A 93 -18.14 12.47 15.45
C GLY A 93 -18.72 11.05 15.60
N PHE A 94 -17.98 10.01 15.24
CA PHE A 94 -18.40 8.60 15.41
C PHE A 94 -17.99 8.04 16.78
N ASP A 95 -18.79 7.09 17.31
CA ASP A 95 -18.58 6.47 18.62
C ASP A 95 -17.40 5.45 18.59
N GLU A 96 -16.30 5.80 19.25
CA GLU A 96 -15.07 4.98 19.39
C GLU A 96 -15.34 3.58 19.99
N GLY A 97 -16.44 3.41 20.72
CA GLY A 97 -16.80 2.17 21.42
C GLY A 97 -17.13 0.98 20.52
N ALA A 98 -17.46 1.20 19.23
CA ALA A 98 -17.85 0.14 18.31
C ALA A 98 -16.69 -0.78 17.89
N PHE A 99 -15.46 -0.28 17.86
CA PHE A 99 -14.26 -1.05 17.45
C PHE A 99 -13.55 -1.74 18.62
N SER A 100 -13.86 -1.36 19.87
CA SER A 100 -13.21 -1.87 21.08
C SER A 100 -13.92 -3.08 21.72
N ARG A 101 -15.10 -3.48 21.22
CA ARG A 101 -15.91 -4.54 21.85
C ARG A 101 -15.43 -5.93 21.41
N ARG A 102 -14.57 -6.56 22.23
CA ARG A 102 -14.14 -7.96 22.08
C ARG A 102 -15.34 -8.90 21.96
N GLN A 103 -15.48 -9.57 20.82
CA GLN A 103 -16.39 -10.69 20.64
C GLN A 103 -15.57 -11.97 20.37
N SER A 104 -15.99 -13.09 20.96
CA SER A 104 -15.31 -14.38 20.79
C SER A 104 -15.45 -14.89 19.34
N PRO A 105 -14.47 -15.66 18.82
CA PRO A 105 -14.57 -16.24 17.49
C PRO A 105 -15.86 -17.07 17.33
N VAL A 106 -16.52 -16.96 16.18
CA VAL A 106 -17.68 -17.80 15.85
C VAL A 106 -17.16 -19.21 15.53
N ARG A 107 -17.76 -20.25 16.13
CA ARG A 107 -17.40 -21.64 15.83
C ARG A 107 -17.83 -21.96 14.40
N ASP A 108 -16.89 -22.38 13.54
CA ASP A 108 -17.24 -23.02 12.28
C ASP A 108 -18.03 -24.31 12.60
N THR A 109 -19.07 -24.63 11.82
CA THR A 109 -19.86 -25.86 11.99
C THR A 109 -18.93 -27.08 11.98
N GLU A 110 -19.04 -27.91 13.02
CA GLU A 110 -18.19 -29.08 13.22
C GLU A 110 -18.25 -30.03 12.01
N SER A 111 -17.08 -30.50 11.55
CA SER A 111 -17.00 -31.61 10.63
C SER A 111 -17.64 -32.84 11.26
N ILE A 112 -18.71 -33.34 10.65
CA ILE A 112 -19.40 -34.55 11.09
C ILE A 112 -18.41 -35.72 11.07
N ASP A 113 -18.23 -36.36 12.23
CA ASP A 113 -17.45 -37.57 12.45
C ASP A 113 -18.11 -38.74 11.68
N PRO A 114 -17.40 -39.49 10.79
CA PRO A 114 -18.04 -40.44 9.87
C PRO A 114 -18.45 -41.77 10.52
N GLN A 115 -18.85 -41.80 11.79
CA GLN A 115 -19.14 -43.06 12.50
C GLN A 115 -20.49 -43.16 13.23
N LEU A 116 -21.47 -42.29 12.96
CA LEU A 116 -22.83 -42.45 13.49
C LEU A 116 -23.88 -42.27 12.38
N GLU A 117 -23.98 -43.26 11.50
CA GLU A 117 -25.16 -43.44 10.64
C GLU A 117 -26.19 -44.34 11.34
N THR A 118 -27.27 -43.75 11.83
CA THR A 118 -28.56 -44.46 11.97
C THR A 118 -29.70 -43.57 11.49
N THR A 119 -30.20 -43.90 10.29
CA THR A 119 -31.59 -43.81 9.80
C THR A 119 -32.33 -42.46 9.82
N ASN A 120 -32.40 -41.80 8.65
CA ASN A 120 -33.64 -41.31 8.00
C ASN A 120 -33.36 -40.70 6.62
N PRO A 121 -33.73 -41.34 5.49
CA PRO A 121 -33.47 -40.81 4.15
C PRO A 121 -34.70 -40.06 3.58
N ALA A 122 -35.17 -39.02 4.25
CA ALA A 122 -36.24 -38.15 3.72
C ALA A 122 -36.37 -36.82 4.49
N ALA A 123 -35.31 -36.02 4.59
CA ALA A 123 -35.43 -34.59 4.88
C ALA A 123 -34.12 -33.86 4.54
N ALA A 124 -34.20 -33.01 3.51
CA ALA A 124 -33.39 -31.80 3.36
C ALA A 124 -31.87 -31.95 3.29
N SER A 125 -31.36 -32.32 2.11
CA SER A 125 -30.08 -31.81 1.62
C SER A 125 -30.22 -30.30 1.37
N ILE A 126 -30.04 -29.48 2.41
CA ILE A 126 -29.83 -28.04 2.24
C ILE A 126 -28.32 -27.86 2.00
N ASP A 127 -27.97 -27.39 0.81
CA ASP A 127 -26.62 -26.98 0.42
C ASP A 127 -25.99 -26.09 1.50
N SER A 128 -25.04 -26.64 2.29
CA SER A 128 -24.28 -25.88 3.28
C SER A 128 -23.05 -25.20 2.65
N THR A 129 -23.23 -24.57 1.48
CA THR A 129 -22.17 -23.85 0.75
C THR A 129 -22.33 -22.33 0.83
N ALA A 130 -23.32 -21.83 1.56
CA ALA A 130 -23.53 -20.40 1.70
C ALA A 130 -22.47 -19.80 2.64
N GLU A 131 -21.51 -19.07 2.07
CA GLU A 131 -20.55 -18.28 2.83
C GLU A 131 -21.29 -17.17 3.61
N PRO A 132 -21.23 -17.14 4.95
CA PRO A 132 -22.11 -16.31 5.78
C PRO A 132 -21.87 -14.80 5.63
N TRP A 133 -20.72 -14.41 5.09
CA TRP A 133 -20.35 -13.01 4.82
C TRP A 133 -20.85 -12.50 3.46
N ASN A 134 -21.42 -13.39 2.63
CA ASN A 134 -21.97 -13.08 1.32
C ASN A 134 -23.50 -13.05 1.36
N SER A 135 -24.08 -12.06 0.69
CA SER A 135 -25.52 -11.90 0.58
C SER A 135 -26.08 -12.79 -0.53
N ALA A 136 -27.07 -13.62 -0.16
CA ALA A 136 -27.82 -14.44 -1.12
C ALA A 136 -28.59 -13.58 -2.14
N VAL A 137 -28.99 -12.37 -1.73
CA VAL A 137 -29.65 -11.39 -2.60
C VAL A 137 -28.63 -10.35 -3.06
N ARG A 138 -28.71 -9.95 -4.33
CA ARG A 138 -27.86 -8.87 -4.86
C ARG A 138 -28.08 -7.57 -4.08
N LEU A 139 -26.99 -6.94 -3.65
CA LEU A 139 -27.00 -5.62 -3.02
C LEU A 139 -27.39 -4.57 -4.06
N HIS A 140 -28.40 -3.76 -3.75
CA HIS A 140 -28.88 -2.69 -4.62
C HIS A 140 -27.97 -1.46 -4.50
N LEU A 141 -27.49 -0.96 -5.64
CA LEU A 141 -26.76 0.32 -5.72
C LEU A 141 -27.77 1.47 -5.68
N THR A 142 -27.47 2.51 -4.91
CA THR A 142 -28.22 3.77 -4.97
C THR A 142 -27.83 4.60 -6.20
N ASP A 143 -28.66 5.58 -6.56
CA ASP A 143 -28.35 6.50 -7.67
C ASP A 143 -27.05 7.29 -7.44
N ASP A 144 -26.70 7.56 -6.18
CA ASP A 144 -25.45 8.23 -5.80
C ASP A 144 -24.23 7.28 -5.84
N GLU A 145 -24.43 5.97 -5.65
CA GLU A 145 -23.37 4.95 -5.68
C GLU A 145 -23.00 4.54 -7.11
N LEU A 146 -23.95 4.58 -8.05
CA LEU A 146 -23.76 4.14 -9.42
C LEU A 146 -22.58 4.85 -10.15
N PRO A 147 -22.42 6.19 -10.10
CA PRO A 147 -21.30 6.87 -10.73
C PRO A 147 -19.94 6.47 -10.14
N LEU A 148 -19.88 6.22 -8.83
CA LEU A 148 -18.65 5.77 -8.17
C LEU A 148 -18.28 4.35 -8.64
N PHE A 149 -19.29 3.49 -8.74
CA PHE A 149 -19.12 2.11 -9.19
C PHE A 149 -18.64 2.05 -10.65
N GLN A 150 -19.21 2.89 -11.53
CA GLN A 150 -18.77 3.05 -12.92
C GLN A 150 -17.34 3.61 -12.99
N HIS A 151 -17.04 4.65 -12.20
CA HIS A 151 -15.69 5.21 -12.13
C HIS A 151 -14.66 4.16 -11.71
N PHE A 152 -15.00 3.27 -10.77
CA PHE A 152 -14.11 2.14 -10.46
C PHE A 152 -13.85 1.25 -11.67
N ILE A 153 -14.89 0.82 -12.39
CA ILE A 153 -14.77 -0.09 -13.55
C ILE A 153 -13.98 0.54 -14.70
N ASP A 154 -14.25 1.81 -15.01
CA ASP A 154 -13.72 2.47 -16.19
C ASP A 154 -12.33 3.07 -15.97
N VAL A 155 -11.98 3.36 -14.71
CA VAL A 155 -10.79 4.16 -14.37
C VAL A 155 -9.86 3.40 -13.45
N LEU A 156 -10.32 2.96 -12.27
CA LEU A 156 -9.44 2.38 -11.24
C LEU A 156 -9.09 0.91 -11.49
N GLY A 157 -10.07 0.08 -11.84
CA GLY A 157 -9.87 -1.33 -12.15
C GLY A 157 -8.78 -1.54 -13.21
N PRO A 158 -8.82 -0.82 -14.35
CA PRO A 158 -7.79 -0.92 -15.38
C PRO A 158 -6.37 -0.56 -14.90
N VAL A 159 -6.24 0.43 -14.00
CA VAL A 159 -4.95 0.79 -13.37
C VAL A 159 -4.45 -0.33 -12.45
N MET A 160 -5.36 -0.93 -11.69
CA MET A 160 -5.05 -2.07 -10.82
C MET A 160 -4.72 -3.33 -11.63
N ASP A 161 -5.30 -3.48 -12.82
CA ASP A 161 -5.11 -4.60 -13.74
C ASP A 161 -3.94 -4.41 -14.73
N LEU A 162 -3.09 -3.39 -14.57
CA LEU A 162 -2.03 -3.05 -15.55
C LEU A 162 -1.18 -4.25 -16.00
N PHE A 163 -0.90 -5.22 -15.11
CA PHE A 163 -0.15 -6.43 -15.43
C PHE A 163 -0.99 -7.71 -15.32
N ASP A 164 -2.31 -7.59 -15.26
CA ASP A 164 -3.24 -8.70 -15.16
C ASP A 164 -4.06 -8.85 -16.45
N PRO A 165 -3.69 -9.79 -17.35
CA PRO A 165 -4.38 -9.96 -18.62
C PRO A 165 -5.85 -10.41 -18.45
N LEU A 166 -6.20 -10.98 -17.30
CA LEU A 166 -7.58 -11.42 -17.00
C LEU A 166 -8.43 -10.32 -16.36
N ARG A 167 -7.84 -9.16 -16.05
CA ARG A 167 -8.51 -7.97 -15.55
C ARG A 167 -9.41 -8.23 -14.35
N HIS A 168 -8.89 -8.89 -13.30
CA HIS A 168 -9.71 -9.30 -12.17
C HIS A 168 -10.33 -8.11 -11.43
N PHE A 169 -9.63 -6.98 -11.32
CA PHE A 169 -10.17 -5.79 -10.67
C PHE A 169 -11.28 -5.13 -11.49
N THR A 170 -11.19 -5.11 -12.83
CA THR A 170 -12.29 -4.60 -13.67
C THR A 170 -13.44 -5.58 -13.83
N MET A 171 -13.16 -6.89 -13.93
CA MET A 171 -14.15 -7.88 -14.40
C MET A 171 -14.76 -8.71 -13.27
N LEU A 172 -13.97 -9.09 -12.27
CA LEU A 172 -14.39 -9.99 -11.19
C LEU A 172 -14.82 -9.23 -9.94
N ILE A 173 -14.01 -8.26 -9.48
CA ILE A 173 -14.28 -7.51 -8.25
C ILE A 173 -15.66 -6.84 -8.24
N PRO A 174 -16.15 -6.18 -9.31
CA PRO A 174 -17.49 -5.61 -9.32
C PRO A 174 -18.60 -6.66 -9.16
N ARG A 175 -18.39 -7.88 -9.66
CA ARG A 175 -19.35 -8.98 -9.48
C ARG A 175 -19.36 -9.49 -8.04
N ILE A 176 -18.21 -9.54 -7.39
CA ILE A 176 -18.11 -9.86 -5.96
C ILE A 176 -18.75 -8.73 -5.12
N ALA A 177 -18.50 -7.47 -5.47
CA ALA A 177 -19.02 -6.30 -4.76
C ALA A 177 -20.55 -6.31 -4.63
N VAL A 178 -21.29 -6.67 -5.67
CA VAL A 178 -22.76 -6.72 -5.60
C VAL A 178 -23.32 -7.85 -4.72
N HIS A 179 -22.47 -8.71 -4.16
CA HIS A 179 -22.85 -9.77 -3.21
C HIS A 179 -22.15 -9.63 -1.84
N ASN A 180 -21.08 -8.83 -1.73
CA ASN A 180 -20.30 -8.66 -0.51
C ASN A 180 -20.24 -7.19 -0.08
N LEU A 181 -20.76 -6.88 1.10
CA LEU A 181 -20.84 -5.50 1.60
C LEU A 181 -19.45 -4.87 1.81
N GLY A 182 -18.47 -5.62 2.30
CA GLY A 182 -17.11 -5.12 2.49
C GLY A 182 -16.42 -4.75 1.18
N VAL A 183 -16.54 -5.62 0.17
CA VAL A 183 -15.99 -5.36 -1.16
C VAL A 183 -16.72 -4.18 -1.82
N LEU A 184 -18.05 -4.08 -1.68
CA LEU A 184 -18.81 -2.94 -2.19
C LEU A 184 -18.35 -1.62 -1.58
N LYS A 185 -18.30 -1.54 -0.25
CA LYS A 185 -17.96 -0.28 0.44
C LYS A 185 -16.50 0.11 0.20
N SER A 186 -15.57 -0.84 0.16
CA SER A 186 -14.17 -0.53 -0.17
C SER A 186 -14.00 -0.03 -1.61
N LEU A 187 -14.73 -0.61 -2.57
CA LEU A 187 -14.77 -0.17 -3.96
C LEU A 187 -15.31 1.26 -4.08
N LEU A 188 -16.42 1.56 -3.43
CA LEU A 188 -17.01 2.89 -3.42
C LEU A 188 -16.10 3.92 -2.72
N ALA A 189 -15.43 3.53 -1.64
CA ALA A 189 -14.49 4.37 -0.91
C ALA A 189 -13.33 4.82 -1.81
N VAL A 190 -12.64 3.88 -2.47
CA VAL A 190 -11.50 4.22 -3.34
C VAL A 190 -11.93 5.04 -4.55
N ALA A 191 -13.10 4.76 -5.14
CA ALA A 191 -13.65 5.53 -6.25
C ALA A 191 -13.98 6.97 -5.85
N ALA A 192 -14.71 7.16 -4.75
CA ALA A 192 -15.04 8.49 -4.24
C ALA A 192 -13.78 9.29 -3.87
N ARG A 193 -12.78 8.63 -3.28
CA ARG A 193 -11.49 9.27 -2.94
C ARG A 193 -10.77 9.76 -4.19
N HIS A 194 -10.64 8.91 -5.19
CA HIS A 194 -9.98 9.27 -6.44
C HIS A 194 -10.72 10.39 -7.19
N MET A 195 -12.06 10.30 -7.27
CA MET A 195 -12.88 11.37 -7.88
C MET A 195 -12.75 12.70 -7.12
N ALA A 196 -12.66 12.67 -5.78
CA ALA A 196 -12.45 13.87 -4.98
C ALA A 196 -11.13 14.59 -5.31
N LEU A 197 -10.08 13.86 -5.71
CA LEU A 197 -8.80 14.43 -6.16
C LEU A 197 -8.87 15.05 -7.57
N HIS A 198 -9.95 14.79 -8.31
CA HIS A 198 -10.26 15.38 -9.61
C HIS A 198 -11.34 16.47 -9.54
N ALA A 199 -11.62 17.05 -8.37
CA ALA A 199 -12.74 17.96 -8.12
C ALA A 199 -13.05 18.96 -9.25
N GLU A 200 -12.04 19.59 -9.87
CA GLU A 200 -12.23 20.50 -11.01
C GLU A 200 -13.01 19.92 -12.20
N LYS A 201 -12.92 18.60 -12.46
CA LYS A 201 -13.66 17.89 -13.51
C LYS A 201 -15.08 17.47 -13.09
N TYR A 202 -15.32 17.28 -11.79
CA TYR A 202 -16.58 16.75 -11.26
C TYR A 202 -17.45 17.85 -10.61
N SER A 203 -16.96 19.10 -10.49
CA SER A 203 -17.73 20.27 -10.02
C SER A 203 -18.95 20.61 -10.88
N THR A 204 -19.03 20.11 -12.13
CA THR A 204 -20.08 20.43 -13.10
C THR A 204 -21.13 19.33 -13.28
N LEU A 205 -20.99 18.19 -12.61
CA LEU A 205 -22.02 17.15 -12.65
C LEU A 205 -23.17 17.55 -11.71
N PRO A 206 -24.44 17.53 -12.16
CA PRO A 206 -25.61 17.75 -11.31
C PRO A 206 -25.87 16.56 -10.36
N VAL A 207 -24.86 15.73 -10.13
CA VAL A 207 -24.98 14.42 -9.48
C VAL A 207 -24.46 14.56 -8.06
N MET A 208 -25.34 15.05 -7.20
CA MET A 208 -25.55 14.53 -5.85
C MET A 208 -26.54 15.47 -5.18
N ASN A 209 -27.74 14.96 -4.92
CA ASN A 209 -28.67 15.64 -4.02
C ASN A 209 -28.17 15.40 -2.58
N VAL A 210 -27.06 16.05 -2.19
CA VAL A 210 -26.43 15.93 -0.86
C VAL A 210 -27.33 16.46 0.28
N GLN A 211 -28.56 16.89 -0.03
CA GLN A 211 -29.52 17.40 0.95
C GLN A 211 -30.14 16.28 1.80
N THR A 212 -30.15 15.02 1.35
CA THR A 212 -30.81 13.93 2.10
C THR A 212 -29.92 13.35 3.22
N LEU A 213 -28.61 13.61 3.22
CA LEU A 213 -27.70 13.15 4.30
C LEU A 213 -27.49 14.18 5.42
N GLY A 214 -27.99 15.41 5.27
CA GLY A 214 -27.88 16.48 6.27
C GLY A 214 -28.93 16.42 7.38
N SER A 215 -30.03 15.69 7.18
CA SER A 215 -31.17 15.71 8.10
C SER A 215 -30.99 14.87 9.37
N ALA A 216 -29.95 14.04 9.47
CA ALA A 216 -29.69 13.22 10.66
C ALA A 216 -28.69 13.84 11.65
N LEU A 217 -28.07 14.98 11.32
CA LEU A 217 -27.01 15.61 12.14
C LEU A 217 -27.26 17.11 12.40
N SER A 218 -28.51 17.59 12.34
CA SER A 218 -28.84 18.93 12.84
C SER A 218 -28.76 18.97 14.37
N GLY A 219 -27.54 19.13 14.86
CA GLY A 219 -27.18 19.38 16.25
C GLY A 219 -25.84 20.11 16.29
N THR A 220 -25.88 21.42 16.02
CA THR A 220 -24.87 22.42 16.41
C THR A 220 -23.42 22.22 15.95
N SER A 221 -23.08 22.79 14.79
CA SER A 221 -21.93 23.70 14.63
C SER A 221 -21.91 24.28 13.22
N ALA A 222 -22.47 25.48 13.10
CA ALA A 222 -22.07 26.39 12.03
C ALA A 222 -20.58 26.72 12.22
N GLU A 223 -19.85 26.85 11.10
CA GLU A 223 -18.43 27.20 10.96
C GLU A 223 -17.42 26.03 11.02
N ILE A 224 -17.03 25.48 9.85
CA ILE A 224 -15.68 25.03 9.42
C ILE A 224 -15.75 24.73 7.89
N GLY A 225 -14.68 25.07 7.15
CA GLY A 225 -14.65 25.37 5.70
C GLY A 225 -15.11 24.31 4.68
N GLY A 226 -15.28 24.75 3.43
CA GLY A 226 -15.82 24.00 2.29
C GLY A 226 -15.14 22.66 2.00
N HIS A 227 -15.68 21.59 2.58
CA HIS A 227 -15.24 20.22 2.34
C HIS A 227 -15.89 19.62 1.09
N ASN A 228 -15.05 19.07 0.20
CA ASN A 228 -15.49 18.32 -0.99
C ASN A 228 -16.44 17.17 -0.58
N PRO A 229 -17.69 17.12 -1.09
CA PRO A 229 -18.67 16.11 -0.70
C PRO A 229 -18.21 14.68 -1.01
N LEU A 230 -17.49 14.47 -2.11
CA LEU A 230 -16.92 13.16 -2.47
C LEU A 230 -15.87 12.71 -1.47
N ALA A 231 -15.06 13.63 -0.93
CA ALA A 231 -14.06 13.29 0.08
C ALA A 231 -14.74 12.78 1.38
N ARG A 232 -15.83 13.44 1.81
CA ARG A 232 -16.61 12.99 2.97
C ARG A 232 -17.25 11.63 2.74
N LEU A 233 -17.80 11.40 1.55
CA LEU A 233 -18.41 10.11 1.19
C LEU A 233 -17.38 8.98 1.13
N ALA A 234 -16.19 9.26 0.58
CA ALA A 234 -15.09 8.30 0.53
C ALA A 234 -14.68 7.83 1.94
N VAL A 235 -14.58 8.79 2.85
CA VAL A 235 -14.26 8.55 4.26
C VAL A 235 -15.36 7.73 4.95
N GLN A 236 -16.63 8.02 4.70
CA GLN A 236 -17.75 7.24 5.23
C GLN A 236 -17.67 5.77 4.79
N TYR A 237 -17.53 5.51 3.49
CA TYR A 237 -17.44 4.13 2.98
C TYR A 237 -16.20 3.39 3.47
N TYR A 238 -15.09 4.10 3.67
CA TYR A 238 -13.90 3.54 4.30
C TYR A 238 -14.22 3.01 5.72
N TYR A 239 -14.95 3.77 6.56
CA TYR A 239 -15.36 3.27 7.89
C TYR A 239 -16.34 2.13 7.84
N GLU A 240 -17.36 2.21 6.97
CA GLU A 240 -18.32 1.11 6.79
C GLU A 240 -17.58 -0.19 6.44
N THR A 241 -16.52 -0.09 5.63
CA THR A 241 -15.66 -1.22 5.30
C THR A 241 -14.89 -1.75 6.52
N LEU A 242 -14.25 -0.88 7.30
CA LEU A 242 -13.52 -1.31 8.51
C LEU A 242 -14.45 -1.92 9.56
N HIS A 243 -15.67 -1.38 9.69
CA HIS A 243 -16.71 -1.96 10.53
C HIS A 243 -17.15 -3.34 10.05
N TYR A 244 -17.34 -3.51 8.73
CA TYR A 244 -17.64 -4.81 8.14
C TYR A 244 -16.50 -5.82 8.40
N LEU A 245 -15.25 -5.42 8.23
CA LEU A 245 -14.10 -6.29 8.50
C LEU A 245 -14.02 -6.70 9.97
N SER A 246 -14.24 -5.77 10.91
CA SER A 246 -14.17 -6.09 12.35
C SER A 246 -15.19 -7.16 12.77
N GLN A 247 -16.35 -7.20 12.12
CA GLN A 247 -17.37 -8.22 12.33
C GLN A 247 -17.04 -9.56 11.65
N ASN A 248 -16.61 -9.53 10.39
CA ASN A 248 -16.47 -10.74 9.58
C ASN A 248 -15.15 -11.48 9.78
N LEU A 249 -14.10 -10.80 10.25
CA LEU A 249 -12.83 -11.45 10.59
C LEU A 249 -12.99 -12.52 11.69
N LEU A 250 -14.02 -12.40 12.54
CA LEU A 250 -14.37 -13.37 13.59
C LEU A 250 -14.69 -14.77 13.05
N TYR A 251 -15.03 -14.89 11.77
CA TYR A 251 -15.21 -16.18 11.08
C TYR A 251 -13.85 -16.68 10.56
N PRO A 252 -13.33 -17.82 11.05
CA PRO A 252 -12.04 -18.34 10.61
C PRO A 252 -11.99 -18.62 9.09
N SER A 253 -13.11 -19.06 8.53
CA SER A 253 -13.31 -19.31 7.10
C SER A 253 -13.23 -18.02 6.25
N TYR A 254 -13.70 -16.87 6.74
CA TYR A 254 -13.56 -15.58 6.06
C TYR A 254 -12.09 -15.17 5.88
N ASN A 255 -11.21 -15.53 6.83
CA ASN A 255 -9.77 -15.26 6.75
C ASN A 255 -9.07 -16.01 5.61
N LYS A 256 -9.76 -16.96 4.95
CA LYS A 256 -9.29 -17.68 3.76
C LYS A 256 -10.01 -17.28 2.48
N SER A 257 -10.98 -16.36 2.55
CA SER A 257 -11.83 -15.94 1.43
C SER A 257 -11.07 -15.07 0.42
N GLY A 258 -11.64 -14.88 -0.78
CA GLY A 258 -11.14 -13.92 -1.77
C GLY A 258 -11.54 -12.48 -1.42
N GLU A 259 -12.68 -12.34 -0.76
CA GLU A 259 -13.34 -11.09 -0.36
C GLU A 259 -12.48 -10.28 0.61
N ILE A 260 -11.87 -10.93 1.61
CA ILE A 260 -10.95 -10.25 2.53
C ILE A 260 -9.74 -9.65 1.80
N ILE A 261 -9.20 -10.36 0.81
CA ILE A 261 -8.04 -9.90 0.06
C ILE A 261 -8.43 -8.77 -0.89
N ALA A 262 -9.53 -8.94 -1.63
CA ALA A 262 -10.08 -7.90 -2.48
C ALA A 262 -10.30 -6.61 -1.69
N THR A 263 -10.99 -6.72 -0.55
CA THR A 263 -11.27 -5.60 0.37
C THR A 263 -9.97 -4.95 0.84
N ALA A 264 -9.00 -5.73 1.31
CA ALA A 264 -7.73 -5.18 1.81
C ALA A 264 -6.93 -4.44 0.72
N ILE A 265 -6.88 -4.96 -0.52
CA ILE A 265 -6.21 -4.27 -1.64
C ILE A 265 -6.93 -2.97 -2.00
N LEU A 266 -8.27 -2.96 -2.02
CA LEU A 266 -9.07 -1.77 -2.30
C LEU A 266 -8.86 -0.68 -1.23
N ILE A 267 -8.87 -1.06 0.06
CA ILE A 267 -8.58 -0.12 1.15
C ILE A 267 -7.15 0.41 1.05
N SER A 268 -6.16 -0.44 0.80
CA SER A 268 -4.78 0.01 0.65
C SER A 268 -4.62 0.96 -0.54
N THR A 269 -5.39 0.77 -1.61
CA THR A 269 -5.45 1.69 -2.75
C THR A 269 -6.15 3.02 -2.39
N TYR A 270 -7.15 2.99 -1.51
CA TYR A 270 -7.73 4.21 -0.94
C TYR A 270 -6.69 4.99 -0.11
N GLU A 271 -5.97 4.31 0.77
CA GLU A 271 -4.96 4.93 1.65
C GLU A 271 -3.77 5.46 0.84
N MET A 272 -3.41 4.78 -0.25
CA MET A 272 -2.46 5.25 -1.24
C MET A 272 -2.87 6.62 -1.80
N PHE A 273 -4.15 6.84 -2.12
CA PHE A 273 -4.67 8.13 -2.58
C PHE A 273 -4.91 9.17 -1.47
N ASP A 274 -5.05 8.73 -0.21
CA ASP A 274 -5.21 9.62 0.95
C ASP A 274 -3.89 9.96 1.65
N ALA A 275 -2.78 9.34 1.24
CA ALA A 275 -1.47 9.56 1.83
C ALA A 275 -1.03 11.02 1.63
N GLY A 276 -1.10 11.83 2.68
CA GLY A 276 -0.68 13.25 2.68
C GLY A 276 0.84 13.48 2.58
N GLY A 277 1.59 12.60 1.91
CA GLY A 277 3.06 12.66 1.77
C GLY A 277 3.86 12.06 2.93
N SER A 278 3.20 11.55 3.96
CA SER A 278 3.83 10.74 5.01
C SER A 278 3.68 9.25 4.66
N TYR A 279 4.77 8.62 4.22
CA TYR A 279 4.80 7.16 4.01
C TYR A 279 5.25 6.45 5.30
N SER A 280 6.31 6.96 5.95
CA SER A 280 6.84 6.46 7.22
C SER A 280 5.81 6.47 8.34
N ASN A 281 5.59 5.31 8.98
CA ASN A 281 4.63 5.18 10.09
C ASN A 281 3.24 5.75 9.74
N GLY A 282 2.90 5.78 8.45
CA GLY A 282 1.59 6.16 7.94
C GLY A 282 0.64 4.97 7.95
N ASP A 283 -0.65 5.24 7.77
CA ASP A 283 -1.68 4.20 7.77
C ASP A 283 -1.48 3.25 6.59
N TRP A 284 -1.10 3.80 5.41
CA TRP A 284 -0.82 3.01 4.21
C TRP A 284 0.29 1.98 4.40
N GLU A 285 1.41 2.37 5.02
CA GLU A 285 2.52 1.45 5.28
C GLU A 285 2.10 0.32 6.24
N ARG A 286 1.40 0.66 7.34
CA ARG A 286 0.90 -0.34 8.29
C ARG A 286 -0.08 -1.30 7.63
N HIS A 287 -0.94 -0.81 6.75
CA HIS A 287 -1.90 -1.64 6.02
C HIS A 287 -1.19 -2.62 5.07
N LEU A 288 -0.15 -2.19 4.36
CA LEU A 288 0.66 -3.06 3.49
C LEU A 288 1.30 -4.22 4.27
N HIS A 289 1.76 -3.98 5.49
CA HIS A 289 2.20 -5.03 6.41
C HIS A 289 1.06 -5.98 6.81
N GLY A 290 -0.14 -5.46 7.06
CA GLY A 290 -1.33 -6.27 7.31
C GLY A 290 -1.66 -7.20 6.14
N ILE A 291 -1.69 -6.68 4.92
CA ILE A 291 -1.94 -7.44 3.69
C ILE A 291 -0.91 -8.56 3.52
N PHE A 292 0.38 -8.29 3.76
CA PHE A 292 1.42 -9.32 3.72
C PHE A 292 1.06 -10.53 4.60
N TRP A 293 0.61 -10.29 5.84
CA TRP A 293 0.25 -11.35 6.77
C TRP A 293 -1.03 -12.09 6.40
N ILE A 294 -2.00 -11.42 5.77
CA ILE A 294 -3.21 -12.06 5.21
C ILE A 294 -2.79 -12.99 4.07
N GLN A 295 -2.05 -12.48 3.09
CA GLN A 295 -1.60 -13.25 1.93
C GLN A 295 -0.75 -14.44 2.35
N ARG A 296 0.16 -14.25 3.31
CA ARG A 296 0.98 -15.33 3.87
C ARG A 296 0.17 -16.41 4.58
N ALA A 297 -0.84 -16.02 5.36
CA ALA A 297 -1.71 -16.98 6.05
C ALA A 297 -2.51 -17.85 5.07
N GLN A 298 -2.79 -17.31 3.88
CA GLN A 298 -3.48 -18.01 2.81
C GLN A 298 -2.54 -18.69 1.79
N ASN A 299 -1.22 -18.62 1.99
CA ASN A 299 -0.19 -19.10 1.06
C ASN A 299 -0.26 -18.48 -0.35
N ASN A 300 -0.76 -17.25 -0.46
CA ASN A 300 -0.84 -16.54 -1.73
C ASN A 300 0.54 -16.02 -2.16
N ASN A 301 0.80 -16.12 -3.45
CA ASN A 301 2.02 -15.65 -4.09
C ASN A 301 1.81 -15.32 -5.58
N GLY A 302 2.87 -14.81 -6.24
CA GLY A 302 2.83 -14.39 -7.65
C GLY A 302 2.57 -15.51 -8.66
N GLU A 303 2.64 -16.78 -8.26
CA GLU A 303 2.35 -17.98 -9.07
C GLU A 303 1.13 -18.75 -8.53
N SER A 304 0.28 -18.15 -7.69
CA SER A 304 -0.95 -18.79 -7.19
C SER A 304 -1.82 -19.30 -8.33
N ALA A 305 -2.45 -20.47 -8.18
CA ALA A 305 -3.34 -21.03 -9.21
C ALA A 305 -4.61 -20.17 -9.41
N ASP A 306 -5.22 -19.76 -8.31
CA ASP A 306 -6.35 -18.84 -8.30
C ASP A 306 -5.96 -17.46 -8.86
N GLY A 307 -6.73 -16.99 -9.84
CA GLY A 307 -6.45 -15.76 -10.57
C GLY A 307 -6.57 -14.50 -9.70
N LEU A 308 -7.59 -14.44 -8.83
CA LEU A 308 -7.80 -13.28 -7.95
C LEU A 308 -6.67 -13.15 -6.92
N ARG A 309 -6.27 -14.25 -6.27
CA ARG A 309 -5.14 -14.27 -5.33
C ARG A 309 -3.84 -13.82 -5.99
N ARG A 310 -3.60 -14.28 -7.23
CA ARG A 310 -2.42 -13.89 -8.01
C ARG A 310 -2.46 -12.41 -8.38
N ALA A 311 -3.59 -11.91 -8.88
CA ALA A 311 -3.78 -10.50 -9.23
C ALA A 311 -3.61 -9.58 -8.01
N ALA A 312 -4.23 -9.95 -6.88
CA ALA A 312 -4.08 -9.23 -5.63
C ALA A 312 -2.64 -9.19 -5.11
N TRP A 313 -1.89 -10.28 -5.24
CA TRP A 313 -0.49 -10.34 -4.85
C TRP A 313 0.39 -9.38 -5.64
N TRP A 314 0.20 -9.32 -6.96
CA TRP A 314 0.93 -8.40 -7.82
C TRP A 314 0.49 -6.94 -7.64
N ALA A 315 -0.79 -6.68 -7.38
CA ALA A 315 -1.28 -5.35 -7.03
C ALA A 315 -0.66 -4.84 -5.72
N TRP A 316 -0.61 -5.68 -4.69
CA TRP A 316 0.05 -5.38 -3.42
C TRP A 316 1.55 -5.13 -3.58
N LEU A 317 2.26 -6.00 -4.30
CA LEU A 317 3.71 -5.88 -4.44
C LEU A 317 4.09 -4.56 -5.11
N ARG A 318 3.33 -4.10 -6.11
CA ARG A 318 3.57 -2.79 -6.75
C ARG A 318 3.48 -1.63 -5.76
N GLN A 319 2.51 -1.65 -4.85
CA GLN A 319 2.40 -0.65 -3.79
C GLN A 319 3.57 -0.74 -2.81
N ASP A 320 3.93 -1.95 -2.38
CA ASP A 320 5.04 -2.17 -1.45
C ASP A 320 6.39 -1.75 -2.03
N ILE A 321 6.67 -1.99 -3.32
CA ILE A 321 7.89 -1.53 -3.98
C ILE A 321 8.06 -0.02 -3.83
N TRP A 322 6.99 0.75 -4.06
CA TRP A 322 7.05 2.20 -3.94
C TRP A 322 7.30 2.65 -2.51
N VAL A 323 6.52 2.16 -1.54
CA VAL A 323 6.69 2.54 -0.14
C VAL A 323 8.07 2.12 0.36
N ALA A 324 8.54 0.92 0.01
CA ALA A 324 9.85 0.43 0.38
C ALA A 324 10.99 1.31 -0.16
N PHE A 325 10.90 1.69 -1.43
CA PHE A 325 11.85 2.59 -2.08
C PHE A 325 11.89 3.96 -1.40
N ARG A 326 10.71 4.53 -1.11
CA ARG A 326 10.59 5.85 -0.47
C ARG A 326 11.13 5.87 0.96
N GLU A 327 10.83 4.84 1.73
CA GLU A 327 11.22 4.73 3.14
C GLU A 327 12.60 4.10 3.33
N SER A 328 13.32 3.80 2.23
CA SER A 328 14.62 3.10 2.27
C SER A 328 14.59 1.81 3.10
N ARG A 329 13.44 1.12 3.10
CA ARG A 329 13.23 -0.15 3.81
C ARG A 329 13.24 -1.31 2.82
N ARG A 330 13.37 -2.53 3.36
CA ARG A 330 13.21 -3.74 2.57
C ARG A 330 11.77 -3.91 2.09
N THR A 331 11.61 -4.48 0.90
CA THR A 331 10.33 -4.98 0.45
C THR A 331 9.89 -6.15 1.34
N LEU A 332 8.59 -6.28 1.56
CA LEU A 332 8.02 -7.28 2.47
C LEU A 332 8.02 -8.69 1.88
N THR A 333 8.08 -8.80 0.56
CA THR A 333 8.03 -10.11 -0.11
C THR A 333 9.26 -10.97 0.23
N ILE A 334 8.99 -12.21 0.65
CA ILE A 334 9.99 -13.27 0.84
C ILE A 334 9.85 -14.39 -0.21
N TRP A 335 8.90 -14.24 -1.12
CA TRP A 335 8.62 -15.23 -2.15
C TRP A 335 9.74 -15.25 -3.20
N ARG A 336 9.91 -16.41 -3.83
CA ARG A 336 10.84 -16.61 -4.94
C ARG A 336 10.11 -17.32 -6.08
N PRO A 337 10.23 -16.82 -7.33
CA PRO A 337 9.62 -17.47 -8.48
C PRO A 337 10.21 -18.86 -8.69
N THR A 338 9.36 -19.81 -9.09
CA THR A 338 9.78 -21.18 -9.40
C THR A 338 9.98 -21.38 -10.89
N LYS A 339 9.23 -20.65 -11.73
CA LYS A 339 9.35 -20.72 -13.18
C LYS A 339 10.62 -20.03 -13.69
N ARG A 340 11.33 -20.65 -14.62
CA ARG A 340 12.48 -20.05 -15.33
C ARG A 340 12.01 -19.03 -16.36
N LEU A 341 12.84 -18.02 -16.66
CA LEU A 341 12.52 -16.95 -17.63
C LEU A 341 12.07 -17.49 -18.99
N MET A 342 12.78 -18.48 -19.52
CA MET A 342 12.49 -19.13 -20.81
C MET A 342 11.13 -19.84 -20.90
N ALA A 343 10.49 -20.10 -19.75
CA ALA A 343 9.20 -20.80 -19.67
C ALA A 343 8.03 -19.83 -19.45
N LEU A 344 8.30 -18.52 -19.36
CA LEU A 344 7.29 -17.51 -19.09
C LEU A 344 6.62 -17.05 -20.38
N THR A 345 5.32 -16.78 -20.30
CA THR A 345 4.61 -16.02 -21.34
C THR A 345 5.06 -14.55 -21.34
N PRO A 346 4.76 -13.77 -22.40
CA PRO A 346 5.04 -12.33 -22.42
C PRO A 346 4.44 -11.58 -21.21
N ASP A 347 3.21 -11.90 -20.80
CA ASP A 347 2.57 -11.25 -19.64
C ASP A 347 3.24 -11.67 -18.32
N GLU A 348 3.67 -12.94 -18.22
CA GLU A 348 4.45 -13.40 -17.06
C GLU A 348 5.86 -12.78 -17.01
N LEU A 349 6.47 -12.46 -18.16
CA LEU A 349 7.71 -11.66 -18.22
C LEU A 349 7.46 -10.23 -17.72
N ALA A 350 6.33 -9.61 -18.06
CA ALA A 350 5.96 -8.30 -17.55
C ALA A 350 5.75 -8.31 -16.02
N LEU A 351 5.22 -9.39 -15.45
CA LEU A 351 5.16 -9.57 -13.99
C LEU A 351 6.53 -9.87 -13.38
N ARG A 352 7.39 -10.62 -14.09
CA ARG A 352 8.72 -10.98 -13.60
C ARG A 352 9.59 -9.76 -13.32
N ILE A 353 9.52 -8.70 -14.13
CA ILE A 353 10.30 -7.50 -13.87
C ILE A 353 9.85 -6.76 -12.62
N VAL A 354 8.55 -6.81 -12.27
CA VAL A 354 8.05 -6.28 -11.00
C VAL A 354 8.71 -6.99 -9.80
N TYR A 355 8.87 -8.31 -9.88
CA TYR A 355 9.61 -9.06 -8.86
C TYR A 355 11.10 -8.68 -8.79
N ILE A 356 11.77 -8.58 -9.95
CA ILE A 356 13.18 -8.19 -9.99
C ILE A 356 13.36 -6.77 -9.42
N ALA A 357 12.46 -5.83 -9.76
CA ALA A 357 12.44 -4.49 -9.19
C ALA A 357 12.27 -4.50 -7.67
N ALA A 358 11.41 -5.37 -7.12
CA ALA A 358 11.32 -5.55 -5.67
C ALA A 358 12.65 -6.01 -5.06
N ARG A 359 13.39 -6.92 -5.72
CA ARG A 359 14.73 -7.34 -5.26
C ARG A 359 15.77 -6.21 -5.36
N CYS A 360 15.68 -5.34 -6.37
CA CYS A 360 16.53 -4.15 -6.48
C CYS A 360 16.25 -3.13 -5.37
N VAL A 361 14.97 -2.93 -5.01
CA VAL A 361 14.58 -2.07 -3.89
C VAL A 361 14.97 -2.69 -2.54
N ASP A 362 14.80 -4.01 -2.36
CA ASP A 362 15.30 -4.76 -1.21
C ASP A 362 16.81 -4.57 -1.01
N PHE A 363 17.56 -4.61 -2.11
CA PHE A 363 18.98 -4.29 -2.12
C PHE A 363 19.23 -2.83 -1.72
N ALA A 364 18.51 -1.86 -2.29
CA ALA A 364 18.70 -0.43 -1.97
C ALA A 364 18.34 -0.04 -0.52
N ALA A 365 17.68 -0.91 0.24
CA ALA A 365 17.35 -0.65 1.63
C ALA A 365 18.60 -0.32 2.49
N ASN A 366 18.43 0.59 3.45
CA ASN A 366 19.53 1.13 4.24
C ASN A 366 20.01 0.13 5.30
N GLU A 367 21.02 -0.67 4.98
CA GLU A 367 21.68 -1.58 5.92
C GLU A 367 22.94 -0.94 6.50
N LYS A 368 22.99 -0.79 7.83
CA LYS A 368 24.05 -0.03 8.51
C LYS A 368 25.43 -0.69 8.55
N HIS A 369 25.59 -1.93 8.10
CA HIS A 369 26.88 -2.61 8.04
C HIS A 369 26.87 -3.68 6.94
N TYR A 370 27.62 -3.47 5.85
CA TYR A 370 27.84 -4.49 4.82
C TYR A 370 29.30 -4.50 4.39
N ASP A 371 29.79 -5.68 4.02
CA ASP A 371 31.06 -5.81 3.31
C ASP A 371 30.90 -5.26 1.90
N MET A 372 31.80 -4.34 1.52
CA MET A 372 31.72 -3.64 0.23
C MET A 372 31.79 -4.60 -0.96
N ASN A 373 32.61 -5.66 -0.88
CA ASN A 373 32.76 -6.64 -1.96
C ASN A 373 31.49 -7.49 -2.11
N ILE A 374 30.91 -7.92 -0.98
CA ILE A 374 29.63 -8.66 -0.98
C ILE A 374 28.54 -7.80 -1.61
N ARG A 375 28.52 -6.50 -1.30
CA ARG A 375 27.53 -5.57 -1.84
C ARG A 375 27.70 -5.33 -3.33
N ILE A 376 28.94 -5.23 -3.81
CA ILE A 376 29.25 -5.15 -5.25
C ILE A 376 28.73 -6.40 -5.96
N GLU A 377 29.08 -7.59 -5.46
CA GLU A 377 28.66 -8.87 -6.05
C GLU A 377 27.13 -9.03 -6.06
N GLN A 378 26.45 -8.60 -4.99
CA GLN A 378 24.98 -8.58 -4.95
C GLN A 378 24.39 -7.65 -6.02
N GLY A 379 24.97 -6.46 -6.20
CA GLY A 379 24.57 -5.54 -7.26
C GLY A 379 24.79 -6.14 -8.65
N ASP A 380 25.93 -6.79 -8.89
CA ASP A 380 26.25 -7.43 -10.17
C ASP A 380 25.26 -8.55 -10.50
N LYS A 381 24.87 -9.36 -9.50
CA LYS A 381 23.84 -10.40 -9.67
C LYS A 381 22.47 -9.80 -10.05
N LEU A 382 22.12 -8.63 -9.51
CA LEU A 382 20.87 -7.95 -9.85
C LEU A 382 20.93 -7.33 -11.26
N LEU A 383 22.04 -6.70 -11.63
CA LEU A 383 22.26 -6.19 -12.99
C LEU A 383 22.24 -7.34 -14.00
N GLN A 384 22.86 -8.48 -13.69
CA GLN A 384 22.79 -9.67 -14.54
C GLN A 384 21.35 -10.20 -14.66
N ALA A 385 20.60 -10.27 -13.56
CA ALA A 385 19.20 -10.70 -13.60
C ALA A 385 18.33 -9.77 -14.46
N LEU A 386 18.59 -8.45 -14.43
CA LEU A 386 17.96 -7.47 -15.31
C LEU A 386 18.32 -7.73 -16.78
N GLU A 387 19.60 -7.89 -17.10
CA GLU A 387 20.05 -8.21 -18.46
C GLU A 387 19.46 -9.51 -18.99
N ASP A 388 19.43 -10.56 -18.17
CA ASP A 388 18.89 -11.86 -18.54
C ASP A 388 17.39 -11.78 -18.81
N TRP A 389 16.66 -10.98 -18.01
CA TRP A 389 15.27 -10.67 -18.29
C TRP A 389 15.11 -9.94 -19.62
N HIS A 390 15.91 -8.89 -19.87
CA HIS A 390 15.84 -8.10 -21.10
C HIS A 390 16.17 -8.94 -22.35
N ARG A 391 17.15 -9.86 -22.26
CA ARG A 391 17.51 -10.80 -23.34
C ARG A 391 16.41 -11.83 -23.61
N ALA A 392 15.59 -12.17 -22.62
CA ALA A 392 14.48 -13.11 -22.77
C ALA A 392 13.23 -12.48 -23.40
N LEU A 393 13.21 -11.16 -23.62
CA LEU A 393 12.02 -10.48 -24.13
C LEU A 393 11.74 -10.83 -25.60
N PRO A 394 10.48 -11.17 -25.94
CA PRO A 394 10.06 -11.28 -27.33
C PRO A 394 9.97 -9.90 -28.01
N PRO A 395 9.93 -9.84 -29.35
CA PRO A 395 9.82 -8.59 -30.10
C PRO A 395 8.60 -7.71 -29.73
N THR A 396 7.57 -8.26 -29.09
CA THR A 396 6.38 -7.51 -28.65
C THR A 396 6.68 -6.42 -27.63
N PHE A 397 7.83 -6.45 -26.95
CA PHE A 397 8.28 -5.40 -26.03
C PHE A 397 9.02 -4.26 -26.74
N GLN A 398 9.33 -4.40 -28.03
CA GLN A 398 10.04 -3.35 -28.78
C GLN A 398 9.12 -2.15 -29.05
N PRO A 399 9.67 -0.93 -29.08
CA PRO A 399 8.90 0.25 -29.44
C PRO A 399 8.30 0.14 -30.84
N ILE A 400 7.00 0.44 -30.95
CA ILE A 400 6.32 0.65 -32.23
C ILE A 400 6.76 1.99 -32.83
N TYR A 401 6.97 2.99 -31.97
CA TYR A 401 7.48 4.30 -32.36
C TYR A 401 8.59 4.73 -31.41
N ALA A 402 9.71 5.17 -31.97
CA ALA A 402 10.78 5.81 -31.23
C ALA A 402 11.32 6.96 -32.08
N GLN A 403 11.12 8.19 -31.62
CA GLN A 403 11.66 9.35 -32.32
C GLN A 403 13.18 9.40 -32.15
N ARG A 404 13.92 9.72 -33.22
CA ARG A 404 15.35 10.02 -33.08
C ARG A 404 15.51 11.31 -32.25
N PRO A 405 16.60 11.45 -31.48
CA PRO A 405 16.91 12.71 -30.79
C PRO A 405 16.81 13.87 -31.77
N SER A 406 15.81 14.74 -31.55
CA SER A 406 15.57 15.95 -32.35
C SER A 406 15.96 17.18 -31.55
N GLU A 407 16.20 18.31 -32.22
CA GLU A 407 16.51 19.58 -31.56
C GLU A 407 15.32 20.19 -30.77
N VAL A 408 14.10 19.65 -30.91
CA VAL A 408 12.85 20.27 -30.44
C VAL A 408 12.43 19.82 -29.02
N GLY A 409 13.05 18.78 -28.45
CA GLY A 409 12.69 18.29 -27.12
C GLY A 409 13.83 17.59 -26.40
N ILE A 410 13.87 17.72 -25.06
CA ILE A 410 14.94 17.14 -24.22
C ILE A 410 14.89 15.60 -24.20
N PHE A 411 13.70 15.01 -24.21
CA PHE A 411 13.49 13.57 -24.22
C PHE A 411 12.72 13.17 -25.48
N SER A 412 13.17 12.11 -26.14
CA SER A 412 12.54 11.62 -27.37
C SER A 412 11.37 10.70 -27.05
N PRO A 413 10.16 10.92 -27.60
CA PRO A 413 9.01 10.06 -27.33
C PRO A 413 9.24 8.61 -27.77
N ILE A 414 8.84 7.66 -26.91
CA ILE A 414 8.91 6.22 -27.15
C ILE A 414 7.52 5.63 -26.89
N TRP A 415 6.99 4.86 -27.83
CA TRP A 415 5.71 4.17 -27.70
C TRP A 415 5.89 2.66 -27.81
N ILE A 416 5.47 1.95 -26.76
CA ILE A 416 5.40 0.50 -26.69
C ILE A 416 3.94 0.13 -26.42
N HIS A 417 3.43 -0.90 -27.10
CA HIS A 417 2.06 -1.38 -26.92
C HIS A 417 2.06 -2.90 -26.73
N PRO A 418 1.25 -3.47 -25.82
CA PRO A 418 0.31 -2.80 -24.90
C PRO A 418 0.98 -1.98 -23.78
N PRO A 419 0.22 -1.12 -23.06
CA PRO A 419 0.72 -0.32 -21.94
C PRO A 419 1.42 -1.13 -20.85
N SER A 420 0.99 -2.36 -20.61
CA SER A 420 1.63 -3.29 -19.67
C SER A 420 3.10 -3.57 -20.02
N TYR A 421 3.44 -3.62 -21.31
CA TYR A 421 4.82 -3.86 -21.77
C TYR A 421 5.65 -2.58 -21.72
N ALA A 422 5.04 -1.43 -22.00
CA ALA A 422 5.69 -0.13 -21.77
C ALA A 422 6.05 0.04 -20.29
N ALA A 423 5.10 -0.25 -19.39
CA ALA A 423 5.30 -0.22 -17.94
C ALA A 423 6.36 -1.23 -17.47
N ALA A 424 6.43 -2.42 -18.09
CA ALA A 424 7.48 -3.39 -17.80
C ALA A 424 8.88 -2.85 -18.16
N ILE A 425 9.04 -2.22 -19.32
CA ILE A 425 10.31 -1.60 -19.73
C ILE A 425 10.66 -0.41 -18.82
N GLN A 426 9.70 0.43 -18.44
CA GLN A 426 9.96 1.49 -17.45
C GLN A 426 10.37 0.93 -16.09
N THR A 427 9.71 -0.13 -15.63
CA THR A 427 10.05 -0.82 -14.37
C THR A 427 11.45 -1.42 -14.42
N PHE A 428 11.89 -1.93 -15.58
CA PHE A 428 13.26 -2.39 -15.80
C PHE A 428 14.28 -1.25 -15.62
N HIS A 429 14.05 -0.11 -16.25
CA HIS A 429 14.95 1.03 -16.13
C HIS A 429 14.93 1.65 -14.73
N PHE A 430 13.77 1.67 -14.06
CA PHE A 430 13.65 2.01 -12.64
C PHE A 430 14.55 1.11 -11.79
N ALA A 431 14.42 -0.21 -11.95
CA ALA A 431 15.21 -1.19 -11.19
C ALA A 431 16.72 -1.06 -11.45
N ARG A 432 17.10 -0.80 -12.71
CA ARG A 432 18.50 -0.56 -13.12
C ARG A 432 19.06 0.70 -12.43
N ILE A 433 18.31 1.80 -12.42
CA ILE A 433 18.67 3.02 -11.69
C ILE A 433 18.85 2.73 -10.20
N VAL A 434 17.84 2.15 -9.56
CA VAL A 434 17.88 1.86 -8.10
C VAL A 434 19.09 1.01 -7.73
N THR A 435 19.46 0.05 -8.57
CA THR A 435 20.65 -0.79 -8.34
C THR A 435 21.94 0.00 -8.53
N LEU A 436 22.09 0.73 -9.64
CA LEU A 436 23.33 1.44 -9.98
C LEU A 436 23.67 2.58 -9.01
N ILE A 437 22.67 3.29 -8.49
CA ILE A 437 22.91 4.38 -7.52
C ILE A 437 23.28 3.85 -6.12
N ASN A 438 22.84 2.63 -5.77
CA ASN A 438 23.08 2.02 -4.46
C ASN A 438 24.22 0.99 -4.44
N GLN A 439 24.73 0.58 -5.61
CA GLN A 439 25.87 -0.32 -5.70
C GLN A 439 27.17 0.47 -5.49
N PRO A 440 28.03 0.07 -4.53
CA PRO A 440 29.37 0.65 -4.41
C PRO A 440 30.16 0.51 -5.72
N SER A 441 31.17 1.36 -5.90
CA SER A 441 32.10 1.25 -7.02
C SER A 441 33.51 1.11 -6.47
N MET A 442 34.31 0.22 -7.06
CA MET A 442 35.75 0.09 -6.80
C MET A 442 36.55 1.31 -7.32
N GLY A 443 35.89 2.24 -8.01
CA GLY A 443 36.50 3.42 -8.62
C GLY A 443 37.00 3.16 -10.04
N GLY A 444 37.55 4.21 -10.65
CA GLY A 444 38.09 4.16 -12.01
C GLY A 444 37.22 4.89 -13.04
N MET A 445 37.87 5.62 -13.95
CA MET A 445 37.19 6.47 -14.95
C MET A 445 36.36 5.68 -15.97
N ASN A 446 36.70 4.42 -16.24
CA ASN A 446 35.94 3.58 -17.17
C ASN A 446 34.64 3.11 -16.54
N GLU A 447 34.70 2.54 -15.33
CA GLU A 447 33.53 2.10 -14.56
C GLU A 447 32.54 3.24 -14.34
N PHE A 448 33.03 4.42 -13.97
CA PHE A 448 32.19 5.62 -13.84
C PHE A 448 31.49 5.97 -15.16
N ARG A 449 32.22 5.97 -16.28
CA ARG A 449 31.64 6.27 -17.61
C ARG A 449 30.61 5.23 -18.05
N HIS A 450 30.85 3.94 -17.79
CA HIS A 450 29.91 2.87 -18.08
C HIS A 450 28.63 3.00 -17.25
N ARG A 451 28.77 3.22 -15.94
CA ARG A 451 27.64 3.45 -15.03
C ARG A 451 26.82 4.67 -15.46
N GLN A 452 27.47 5.79 -15.75
CA GLN A 452 26.80 7.01 -16.20
C GLN A 452 26.03 6.79 -17.51
N ARG A 453 26.60 6.05 -18.47
CA ARG A 453 25.92 5.71 -19.72
C ARG A 453 24.62 4.93 -19.48
N TYR A 454 24.63 3.92 -18.60
CA TYR A 454 23.43 3.15 -18.29
C TYR A 454 22.39 3.97 -17.54
N LEU A 455 22.81 4.90 -16.68
CA LEU A 455 21.90 5.85 -16.03
C LEU A 455 21.25 6.78 -17.06
N ASP A 456 22.04 7.38 -17.96
CA ASP A 456 21.52 8.26 -19.02
C ASP A 456 20.54 7.53 -19.95
N GLU A 457 20.87 6.31 -20.38
CA GLU A 457 19.98 5.48 -21.19
C GLU A 457 18.67 5.14 -20.46
N SER A 458 18.75 4.90 -19.15
CA SER A 458 17.56 4.65 -18.33
C SER A 458 16.67 5.88 -18.21
N VAL A 459 17.28 7.05 -17.96
CA VAL A 459 16.58 8.33 -17.89
C VAL A 459 15.89 8.62 -19.23
N ASP A 460 16.61 8.49 -20.35
CA ASP A 460 16.05 8.75 -21.68
C ASP A 460 14.89 7.82 -22.02
N THR A 461 15.00 6.54 -21.68
CA THR A 461 13.94 5.57 -21.97
C THR A 461 12.72 5.80 -21.08
N ILE A 462 12.90 5.99 -19.77
CA ILE A 462 11.82 6.28 -18.83
C ILE A 462 11.07 7.53 -19.25
N CYS A 463 11.81 8.63 -19.46
CA CYS A 463 11.21 9.91 -19.79
C CYS A 463 10.62 9.90 -21.21
N GLY A 464 11.22 9.17 -22.15
CA GLY A 464 10.68 9.00 -23.51
C GLY A 464 9.34 8.28 -23.52
N ILE A 465 9.19 7.20 -22.74
CA ILE A 465 7.92 6.49 -22.58
C ILE A 465 6.87 7.39 -21.90
N ALA A 466 7.24 8.02 -20.79
CA ALA A 466 6.34 8.88 -20.04
C ALA A 466 5.92 10.14 -20.85
N VAL A 467 6.78 10.67 -21.73
CA VAL A 467 6.44 11.75 -22.68
C VAL A 467 5.36 11.32 -23.66
N MET A 468 5.45 10.10 -24.21
CA MET A 468 4.45 9.58 -25.14
C MET A 468 3.07 9.43 -24.48
N HIS A 469 3.05 9.09 -23.19
CA HIS A 469 1.83 8.93 -22.41
C HIS A 469 1.21 10.26 -21.94
N GLN A 470 1.82 11.43 -22.22
CA GLN A 470 1.37 12.73 -21.74
C GLN A 470 -0.01 13.13 -22.31
N ALA A 471 -1.07 12.68 -21.61
CA ALA A 471 -2.36 13.33 -21.32
C ALA A 471 -3.55 12.36 -21.26
N LYS A 472 -3.40 11.08 -21.61
CA LYS A 472 -4.57 10.18 -21.76
C LYS A 472 -4.44 8.78 -21.15
N ASP A 473 -3.23 8.27 -20.96
CA ASP A 473 -3.08 6.89 -20.47
C ASP A 473 -2.96 6.86 -18.93
N LEU A 474 -4.09 6.60 -18.28
CA LEU A 474 -4.11 6.46 -16.82
C LEU A 474 -3.49 5.13 -16.36
N LEU A 475 -3.46 4.11 -17.23
CA LEU A 475 -3.12 2.73 -16.86
C LEU A 475 -1.71 2.62 -16.29
N SER A 476 -0.75 3.26 -16.98
CA SER A 476 0.67 3.24 -16.61
C SER A 476 1.05 4.36 -15.63
N SER A 477 0.10 5.23 -15.26
CA SER A 477 0.40 6.50 -14.57
C SER A 477 1.12 6.32 -13.22
N PHE A 478 0.83 5.24 -12.49
CA PHE A 478 1.56 4.90 -11.26
C PHE A 478 3.03 4.53 -11.54
N VAL A 479 3.28 3.69 -12.55
CA VAL A 479 4.64 3.30 -12.95
C VAL A 479 5.42 4.49 -13.52
N ASP A 480 4.75 5.37 -14.26
CA ASP A 480 5.32 6.63 -14.76
C ASP A 480 5.81 7.50 -13.60
N VAL A 481 4.97 7.73 -12.57
CA VAL A 481 5.36 8.50 -11.37
C VAL A 481 6.59 7.89 -10.70
N MET A 482 6.58 6.57 -10.45
CA MET A 482 7.70 5.90 -9.80
C MET A 482 9.00 6.02 -10.59
N SER A 483 8.93 5.76 -11.89
CA SER A 483 10.09 5.67 -12.76
C SER A 483 10.67 7.06 -13.06
N VAL A 484 9.82 8.05 -13.33
CA VAL A 484 10.26 9.44 -13.58
C VAL A 484 10.88 10.04 -12.31
N TYR A 485 10.33 9.74 -11.12
CA TYR A 485 10.96 10.16 -9.87
C TYR A 485 12.38 9.58 -9.73
N ALA A 486 12.55 8.27 -9.95
CA ALA A 486 13.87 7.63 -9.88
C ALA A 486 14.85 8.18 -10.94
N ALA A 487 14.37 8.46 -12.16
CA ALA A 487 15.15 9.13 -13.19
C ALA A 487 15.67 10.50 -12.70
N GLY A 488 14.82 11.27 -12.01
CA GLY A 488 15.20 12.55 -11.40
C GLY A 488 16.38 12.46 -10.42
N LEU A 489 16.50 11.37 -9.67
CA LEU A 489 17.63 11.16 -8.74
C LEU A 489 18.99 11.03 -9.44
N CYS A 490 19.00 10.73 -10.74
CA CYS A 490 20.23 10.51 -11.51
C CYS A 490 20.62 11.70 -12.40
N VAL A 491 19.75 12.70 -12.54
CA VAL A 491 19.93 13.81 -13.47
C VAL A 491 20.66 14.98 -12.82
N GLN A 492 21.77 15.39 -13.42
CA GLN A 492 22.59 16.52 -12.95
C GLN A 492 22.41 17.80 -13.79
N ASN A 493 21.99 17.67 -15.05
CA ASN A 493 21.86 18.82 -15.95
C ASN A 493 20.60 19.66 -15.61
N PRO A 494 20.69 20.98 -15.37
CA PRO A 494 19.55 21.81 -14.98
C PRO A 494 18.40 21.88 -15.99
N ALA A 495 18.67 21.73 -17.29
CA ALA A 495 17.62 21.68 -18.30
C ALA A 495 16.85 20.34 -18.22
N ARG A 496 17.59 19.22 -18.09
CA ARG A 496 16.98 17.89 -17.89
C ARG A 496 16.22 17.82 -16.56
N GLN A 497 16.73 18.41 -15.49
CA GLN A 497 16.03 18.49 -14.19
C GLN A 497 14.66 19.18 -14.32
N ARG A 498 14.60 20.34 -15.00
CA ARG A 498 13.33 21.03 -15.29
C ARG A 498 12.38 20.19 -16.15
N ALA A 499 12.91 19.48 -17.15
CA ALA A 499 12.09 18.59 -17.98
C ALA A 499 11.51 17.42 -17.17
N VAL A 500 12.30 16.81 -16.28
CA VAL A 500 11.84 15.74 -15.38
C VAL A 500 10.77 16.27 -14.41
N LEU A 501 10.96 17.44 -13.80
CA LEU A 501 9.93 18.03 -12.92
C LEU A 501 8.62 18.27 -13.66
N SER A 502 8.68 18.88 -14.86
CA SER A 502 7.47 19.12 -15.67
C SER A 502 6.77 17.83 -16.06
N LEU A 503 7.54 16.79 -16.42
CA LEU A 503 7.00 15.49 -16.75
C LEU A 503 6.39 14.79 -15.53
N LEU A 504 7.07 14.82 -14.38
CA LEU A 504 6.57 14.24 -13.13
C LEU A 504 5.29 14.94 -12.67
N GLU A 505 5.22 16.27 -12.77
CA GLU A 505 4.01 17.05 -12.47
C GLU A 505 2.83 16.61 -13.34
N LYS A 506 3.05 16.39 -14.65
CA LYS A 506 2.00 15.84 -15.54
C LYS A 506 1.57 14.44 -15.11
N CYS A 507 2.50 13.57 -14.76
CA CYS A 507 2.20 12.20 -14.29
C CYS A 507 1.39 12.23 -12.98
N LEU A 508 1.73 13.11 -12.04
CA LEU A 508 0.99 13.31 -10.79
C LEU A 508 -0.41 13.89 -11.03
N ASN A 509 -0.54 14.81 -12.00
CA ASN A 509 -1.83 15.39 -12.37
C ASN A 509 -2.78 14.37 -13.00
N VAL A 510 -2.26 13.38 -13.73
CA VAL A 510 -3.03 12.28 -14.32
C VAL A 510 -3.36 11.21 -13.29
N SER A 511 -2.36 10.66 -12.61
CA SER A 511 -2.52 9.55 -11.66
C SER A 511 -3.30 9.92 -10.42
N LYS A 512 -3.26 11.20 -10.01
CA LYS A 512 -3.67 11.67 -8.68
C LYS A 512 -3.08 10.88 -7.53
N PHE A 513 -2.00 10.15 -7.80
CA PHE A 513 -1.21 9.49 -6.79
C PHE A 513 -0.54 10.59 -5.95
N PRO A 514 -0.86 10.73 -4.65
CA PRO A 514 -0.19 11.72 -3.83
C PRO A 514 1.21 11.20 -3.49
N PRO A 515 2.19 12.11 -3.39
CA PRO A 515 2.11 13.42 -2.78
C PRO A 515 2.66 14.57 -3.63
N LYS A 516 2.07 15.75 -3.43
CA LYS A 516 2.63 17.04 -3.91
C LYS A 516 4.09 17.26 -3.47
N THR A 517 4.55 16.54 -2.45
CA THR A 517 5.92 16.63 -1.95
C THR A 517 6.97 16.01 -2.87
N LEU A 518 6.63 15.15 -3.86
CA LEU A 518 7.68 14.52 -4.68
C LEU A 518 8.47 15.52 -5.52
N LEU A 519 7.80 16.55 -6.03
CA LEU A 519 8.46 17.64 -6.75
C LEU A 519 9.41 18.41 -5.81
N ASP A 520 8.95 18.67 -4.58
CA ASP A 520 9.74 19.34 -3.54
C ASP A 520 10.94 18.47 -3.11
N ASP A 521 10.74 17.16 -2.97
CA ASP A 521 11.77 16.20 -2.56
C ASP A 521 12.89 16.13 -3.59
N LEU A 522 12.57 16.05 -4.90
CA LEU A 522 13.60 16.12 -5.95
C LEU A 522 14.33 17.46 -5.94
N THR A 523 13.59 18.55 -5.75
CA THR A 523 14.17 19.89 -5.70
C THR A 523 15.14 20.04 -4.52
N LYS A 524 14.77 19.55 -3.34
CA LYS A 524 15.63 19.53 -2.14
C LYS A 524 16.84 18.63 -2.34
N TYR A 525 16.65 17.45 -2.93
CA TYR A 525 17.73 16.51 -3.25
C TYR A 525 18.79 17.15 -4.14
N TRP A 526 18.39 17.86 -5.21
CA TRP A 526 19.35 18.55 -6.09
C TRP A 526 20.04 19.75 -5.44
N ARG A 527 19.44 20.35 -4.39
CA ARG A 527 20.07 21.41 -3.59
C ARG A 527 20.98 20.87 -2.47
N GLY A 528 20.96 19.56 -2.22
CA GLY A 528 21.69 18.94 -1.11
C GLY A 528 21.08 19.23 0.27
N GLU A 529 19.78 19.52 0.33
CA GLU A 529 19.02 19.83 1.56
C GLU A 529 18.33 18.58 2.17
N SER A 530 18.63 17.39 1.63
CA SER A 530 17.97 16.10 1.91
C SER A 530 18.55 15.32 3.08
#